data_AF-A0A5S3RXT5-F1
#
_entry.id   AF-A0A5S3RXT5-F1
#
_cell.length_a   1.000
_cell.length_b   1.000
_cell.length_c   1.000
_cell.angle_alpha   90.00
_cell.angle_beta   90.00
_cell.angle_gamma   90.00
#
_symmetry.space_group_name_H-M   'P 1'
#
loop_
_entity.id
_entity.type
_entity.pdbx_description
1 polymer ?
#
loop_
_entity_poly.entity_id
_entity_poly.type
_entity_poly.pdbx_seq_one_letter_code
_entity_poly.pdbx_strand_id
1 'polypeptide(L)' 'MNRRKKIITKFNQKDKRANAKLHKSNKPAYVSKAEREKRALEAEQAAVQEQLSAE' A
#
# COMPACT_ATOMS: atom_id res chain seq x y z
N MET A 1 -19.60 -31.55 -5.87
CA MET A 1 -19.78 -30.08 -5.87
C MET A 1 -20.48 -29.66 -7.16
N ASN A 2 -21.65 -29.02 -7.06
CA ASN A 2 -22.39 -28.52 -8.21
C ASN A 2 -21.50 -27.66 -9.13
N ARG A 3 -21.74 -27.71 -10.46
CA ARG A 3 -20.97 -26.94 -11.47
C ARG A 3 -20.77 -25.47 -11.07
N ARG A 4 -21.85 -24.82 -10.62
CA ARG A 4 -21.85 -23.44 -10.12
C ARG A 4 -20.85 -23.21 -9.00
N LYS A 5 -20.86 -24.06 -7.97
CA LYS A 5 -19.92 -23.96 -6.84
C LYS A 5 -18.47 -24.17 -7.31
N LYS A 6 -18.21 -25.08 -8.26
CA LYS A 6 -16.86 -25.32 -8.82
C LYS A 6 -16.33 -24.10 -9.60
N ILE A 7 -17.18 -23.37 -10.32
CA ILE A 7 -16.80 -22.14 -11.03
C ILE A 7 -16.42 -21.05 -10.02
N ILE A 8 -17.29 -20.83 -9.01
CA ILE A 8 -17.09 -19.82 -7.97
C ILE A 8 -15.79 -20.07 -7.19
N THR A 9 -15.54 -21.32 -6.76
CA THR A 9 -14.32 -21.64 -5.99
C THR A 9 -13.06 -21.37 -6.81
N LYS A 10 -13.06 -21.69 -8.11
CA LYS A 10 -11.92 -21.43 -9.01
C LYS A 10 -11.67 -19.94 -9.20
N PHE A 11 -12.70 -19.12 -9.39
CA PHE A 11 -12.57 -17.66 -9.52
C PHE A 11 -12.03 -17.04 -8.23
N ASN A 12 -12.67 -17.33 -7.09
CA ASN A 12 -12.23 -16.82 -5.79
C ASN A 12 -10.76 -17.17 -5.48
N GLN A 13 -10.30 -18.36 -5.88
CA GLN A 13 -8.92 -18.77 -5.66
C GLN A 13 -7.93 -18.02 -6.55
N LYS A 14 -8.32 -17.66 -7.78
CA LYS A 14 -7.52 -16.80 -8.67
C LYS A 14 -7.47 -15.37 -8.15
N ASP A 15 -8.61 -14.81 -7.74
CA ASP A 15 -8.70 -13.44 -7.23
C ASP A 15 -7.86 -13.28 -5.96
N LYS A 16 -7.94 -14.24 -5.03
CA LYS A 16 -7.08 -14.24 -3.83
C LYS A 16 -5.59 -14.31 -4.16
N ARG A 17 -5.20 -15.09 -5.17
CA ARG A 17 -3.79 -15.18 -5.63
C ARG A 17 -3.33 -13.88 -6.30
N ALA A 18 -4.20 -13.19 -7.03
CA ALA A 18 -3.90 -11.89 -7.63
C ALA A 18 -3.77 -10.80 -6.55
N ASN A 19 -4.72 -10.72 -5.62
CA ASN A 19 -4.73 -9.75 -4.53
C ASN A 19 -3.55 -9.93 -3.56
N ALA A 20 -3.16 -11.17 -3.28
CA ALA A 20 -1.97 -11.47 -2.46
C ALA A 20 -0.65 -11.02 -3.11
N LYS A 21 -0.59 -10.92 -4.44
CA LYS A 21 0.56 -10.40 -5.18
C LYS A 21 0.54 -8.86 -5.28
N LEU A 22 -0.66 -8.28 -5.39
CA LEU A 22 -0.84 -6.83 -5.52
C LEU A 22 -0.51 -6.10 -4.21
N HIS A 23 -0.93 -6.65 -3.07
CA HIS A 23 -0.61 -6.11 -1.76
C HIS A 23 0.60 -6.83 -1.16
N LYS A 24 1.80 -6.39 -1.53
CA LYS A 24 2.97 -6.51 -0.65
C LYS A 24 2.56 -5.96 0.72
N SER A 25 2.86 -6.70 1.78
CA SER A 25 2.31 -6.53 3.13
C SER A 25 2.03 -5.07 3.50
N ASN A 26 0.94 -4.82 4.23
CA ASN A 26 0.57 -3.49 4.75
C ASN A 26 1.57 -2.94 5.79
N LYS A 27 2.74 -3.57 5.90
CA LYS A 27 3.82 -3.14 6.78
C LYS A 27 4.63 -2.10 6.03
N PRO A 28 4.89 -0.92 6.61
CA PRO A 28 5.86 -0.02 6.02
C PRO A 28 7.18 -0.78 5.85
N ALA A 29 7.84 -0.61 4.70
CA ALA A 29 9.18 -1.14 4.50
C ALA A 29 10.05 -0.73 5.69
N TYR A 30 10.81 -1.65 6.25
CA TYR A 30 11.71 -1.35 7.36
C TYR A 30 12.80 -0.41 6.85
N VAL A 31 12.57 0.87 7.05
CA VAL A 31 13.55 1.92 6.76
C VAL A 31 14.36 2.23 8.00
N SER A 32 15.65 2.48 7.77
CA SER A 32 16.60 2.83 8.82
C SER A 32 16.14 4.07 9.58
N LYS A 33 16.66 4.29 10.80
CA LYS A 33 16.33 5.48 11.60
C LYS A 33 16.63 6.77 10.81
N ALA A 34 17.77 6.81 10.12
CA ALA A 34 18.18 7.93 9.27
C ALA A 34 17.19 8.20 8.13
N GLU A 35 16.69 7.17 7.44
CA GLU A 35 15.71 7.35 6.37
C GLU A 35 14.33 7.79 6.87
N ARG A 36 13.97 7.41 8.11
CA ARG A 36 12.71 7.83 8.74
C ARG A 36 12.78 9.30 9.17
N GLU A 37 13.91 9.74 9.71
CA GLU A 37 14.16 11.15 10.06
C GLU A 37 14.21 12.04 8.82
N LYS A 38 14.89 11.60 7.75
CA LYS A 38 14.96 12.33 6.47
C LYS A 38 13.57 12.54 5.86
N ARG A 39 12.71 11.50 5.86
CA ARG A 39 11.34 11.61 5.35
C ARG A 39 10.42 12.49 6.21
N ALA A 40 10.64 12.55 7.52
CA ALA A 40 9.88 13.43 8.40
C ALA A 40 10.22 14.91 8.12
N LEU A 41 11.51 15.23 7.97
CA LEU A 41 11.97 16.58 7.61
C LEU A 41 11.47 17.00 6.22
N GLU A 42 11.50 16.11 5.23
CA GLU A 42 10.98 16.39 3.88
C GLU A 42 9.46 16.63 3.88
N ALA A 43 8.71 15.89 4.72
CA ALA A 43 7.25 16.09 4.86
C ALA A 43 6.90 17.42 5.55
N GLU A 44 7.67 17.84 6.56
CA GLU A 44 7.50 19.15 7.21
C GLU A 44 7.81 20.30 6.25
N GLN A 45 8.87 20.18 5.44
CA GLN A 45 9.22 21.19 4.45
C GLN A 45 8.16 21.32 3.35
N ALA A 46 7.59 20.20 2.89
CA ALA A 46 6.50 20.21 1.92
C ALA A 46 5.23 20.87 2.48
N ALA A 47 4.88 20.60 3.74
CA ALA A 47 3.73 21.22 4.39
C ALA A 47 3.89 22.75 4.57
N VAL A 48 5.11 23.20 4.90
CA VAL A 48 5.41 24.64 5.04
C VAL A 48 5.41 25.34 3.68
N GLN A 49 5.93 24.71 2.64
CA GLN A 49 5.89 25.27 1.27
C GLN A 49 4.46 25.37 0.72
N GLU A 50 3.61 24.38 1.00
CA GLU A 50 2.22 24.39 0.55
C GLU A 50 1.42 25.53 1.23
N GLN A 51 1.67 25.79 2.52
CA GLN A 51 1.06 26.91 3.25
C GLN A 51 1.54 28.28 2.75
N LEU A 52 2.83 28.44 2.43
CA LEU A 52 3.39 29.68 1.88
C LEU A 52 2.97 29.95 0.42
N SER A 53 2.54 28.92 -0.31
CA SER A 53 2.04 29.06 -1.69
C SER A 53 0.54 29.32 -1.77
N ALA A 54 -0.17 29.13 -0.66
CA ALA A 54 -1.61 29.31 -0.54
C ALA A 54 -2.01 30.68 0.05
N GLU A 55 -1.04 31.49 0.47
CA GLU A 55 -1.18 32.88 0.95
C GLU A 55 -0.69 33.87 -0.10
#